data_AF-A0A7K4H8F1-F1
#
_entry.id   AF-A0A7K4H8F1-F1
#
_cell.length_a   1.000
_cell.length_b   1.000
_cell.length_c   1.000
_cell.angle_alpha   90.00
_cell.angle_beta   90.00
_cell.angle_gamma   90.00
#
_symmetry.space_group_name_H-M   'P 1'
#
loop_
_entity.id
_entity.type
_entity.pdbx_description
1 polymer ?
#
loop_
_entity_poly.entity_id
_entity_poly.type
_entity_poly.pdbx_seq_one_letter_code
_entity_poly.pdbx_strand_id
1 'polypeptide(L)'
;MEKSAVELKKPYIGIFSLNYFTQGITQSFFTTIIPIYLLQLITTLDAGEISSVMSMILLPFGVKFIYGILSDKFGLKKMGRRKPWIIFPSIISGLIWILVPFVLTPDNAMLMITLLGIMIVIGVAMGDTAIDGLILDLYPKERLGRVQGICWGFRSVGIIAGGPLVVMLFL
;
A
#
# COMPACT_ATOMS: atom_id res chain seq x y z
N MET A 1 -34.53 -5.30 -22.91
CA MET A 1 -33.54 -6.05 -22.10
C MET A 1 -33.49 -5.43 -20.73
N GLU A 2 -34.12 -6.08 -19.78
CA GLU A 2 -34.21 -5.67 -18.38
C GLU A 2 -32.78 -5.59 -17.82
N LYS A 3 -32.35 -4.38 -17.42
CA LYS A 3 -31.12 -4.18 -16.65
C LYS A 3 -31.36 -4.80 -15.28
N SER A 4 -31.21 -6.12 -15.20
CA SER A 4 -31.11 -6.86 -13.94
C SER A 4 -30.15 -6.06 -13.06
N ALA A 5 -30.65 -5.61 -11.91
CA ALA A 5 -29.87 -4.87 -10.95
C ALA A 5 -28.73 -5.78 -10.50
N VAL A 6 -27.58 -5.69 -11.17
CA VAL A 6 -26.41 -6.50 -10.83
C VAL A 6 -26.03 -6.12 -9.41
N GLU A 7 -26.33 -7.04 -8.50
CA GLU A 7 -26.20 -6.80 -7.08
C GLU A 7 -24.72 -6.66 -6.75
N LEU A 8 -24.38 -5.51 -6.19
CA LEU A 8 -23.03 -5.22 -5.76
C LEU A 8 -22.68 -6.24 -4.67
N LYS A 9 -21.61 -7.04 -4.83
CA LYS A 9 -21.15 -7.95 -3.77
C LYS A 9 -20.60 -7.13 -2.58
N LYS A 10 -21.49 -6.56 -1.78
CA LYS A 10 -21.22 -5.66 -0.65
C LYS A 10 -20.06 -6.11 0.26
N PRO A 11 -19.90 -7.39 0.63
CA PRO A 11 -18.78 -7.80 1.49
C PRO A 11 -17.40 -7.57 0.86
N TYR A 12 -17.27 -7.69 -0.47
CA TYR A 12 -15.97 -7.52 -1.15
C TYR A 12 -15.54 -6.05 -1.22
N ILE A 13 -16.48 -5.11 -1.35
CA ILE A 13 -16.15 -3.68 -1.33
C ILE A 13 -15.56 -3.27 0.02
N GLY A 14 -16.13 -3.75 1.12
CA GLY A 14 -15.57 -3.48 2.44
C GLY A 14 -14.11 -3.95 2.55
N ILE A 15 -13.80 -5.13 2.03
CA ILE A 15 -12.44 -5.69 2.02
C ILE A 15 -11.51 -4.86 1.14
N PHE A 16 -11.95 -4.48 -0.07
CA PHE A 16 -11.13 -3.66 -0.97
C PHE A 16 -10.88 -2.27 -0.41
N SER A 17 -11.92 -1.62 0.11
CA SER A 17 -11.82 -0.35 0.80
C SER A 17 -10.86 -0.40 1.98
N LEU A 18 -10.94 -1.44 2.82
CA LEU A 18 -10.03 -1.60 3.96
C LEU A 18 -8.58 -1.76 3.50
N ASN A 19 -8.33 -2.55 2.46
CA ASN A 19 -6.99 -2.68 1.91
C ASN A 19 -6.48 -1.36 1.35
N TYR A 20 -7.26 -0.66 0.53
CA TYR A 20 -6.89 0.64 0.00
C TYR A 20 -6.65 1.68 1.10
N PHE A 21 -7.42 1.63 2.19
CA PHE A 21 -7.19 2.44 3.37
C PHE A 21 -5.83 2.16 4.02
N THR A 22 -5.44 0.89 4.22
CA THR A 22 -4.11 0.56 4.78
C THR A 22 -2.96 0.92 3.83
N GLN A 23 -3.17 0.81 2.52
CA GLN A 23 -2.22 1.34 1.53
C GLN A 23 -2.06 2.86 1.67
N GLY A 24 -3.17 3.58 1.86
CA GLY A 24 -3.17 5.03 2.07
C GLY A 24 -2.38 5.43 3.31
N ILE A 25 -2.57 4.72 4.43
CA ILE A 25 -1.76 4.91 5.65
C ILE A 25 -0.29 4.70 5.34
N THR A 26 0.04 3.56 4.72
CA THR A 26 1.43 3.21 4.38
C THR A 26 2.08 4.28 3.50
N GLN A 27 1.36 4.77 2.49
CA GLN A 27 1.83 5.86 1.65
C GLN A 27 2.10 7.11 2.48
N SER A 28 1.18 7.51 3.35
CA SER A 28 1.33 8.70 4.19
C SER A 28 2.51 8.63 5.14
N PHE A 29 2.80 7.44 5.66
CA PHE A 29 3.98 7.23 6.50
C PHE A 29 5.25 7.56 5.73
N PHE A 30 5.41 7.05 4.51
CA PHE A 30 6.60 7.33 3.70
C PHE A 30 6.61 8.76 3.14
N THR A 31 5.47 9.37 2.82
CA THR A 31 5.47 10.73 2.26
C THR A 31 5.52 11.83 3.30
N THR A 32 5.15 11.54 4.55
CA THR A 32 4.95 12.54 5.59
C THR A 32 5.74 12.23 6.85
N ILE A 33 5.44 11.11 7.53
CA ILE A 33 5.97 10.81 8.87
C ILE A 33 7.48 10.51 8.84
N ILE A 34 7.91 9.62 7.95
CA ILE A 34 9.29 9.18 7.84
C ILE A 34 10.26 10.32 7.46
N PRO A 35 9.94 11.19 6.47
CA PRO A 35 10.74 12.39 6.18
C PRO A 35 10.93 13.30 7.39
N ILE A 36 9.84 13.59 8.11
CA ILE A 36 9.88 14.44 9.31
C ILE A 36 10.72 13.79 10.40
N TYR A 37 10.54 12.49 10.63
CA TYR A 37 11.32 11.72 11.59
C TYR A 37 12.83 11.78 11.28
N LEU A 38 13.20 11.59 10.01
CA LEU A 38 14.60 11.65 9.58
C LEU A 38 15.22 13.04 9.77
N LEU A 39 14.48 14.12 9.48
CA LEU A 39 14.92 15.49 9.71
C LEU A 39 15.13 15.80 11.20
N GLN A 40 14.28 15.25 12.07
CA GLN A 40 14.41 15.42 13.51
C GLN A 40 15.58 14.62 14.09
N LEU A 41 15.83 13.44 13.53
CA LEU A 41 16.89 12.54 13.99
C LEU A 41 18.28 12.96 13.51
N ILE A 42 18.39 13.44 12.27
CA ILE A 42 19.65 13.78 11.62
C ILE A 42 19.55 15.23 11.10
N THR A 43 19.99 16.17 11.93
CA THR A 43 19.85 17.62 11.68
C THR A 43 20.66 18.13 10.49
N THR A 44 21.60 17.33 9.98
CA THR A 44 22.46 17.67 8.85
C THR A 44 21.92 17.22 7.50
N LEU A 45 20.81 16.46 7.46
CA LEU A 45 20.26 15.99 6.20
C LEU A 45 19.71 17.13 5.35
N ASP A 46 20.01 17.07 4.06
CA ASP A 46 19.37 17.97 3.09
C ASP A 46 18.07 17.38 2.53
N ALA A 47 17.27 18.23 1.87
CA ALA A 47 16.01 17.82 1.26
C ALA A 47 16.21 16.83 0.07
N GLY A 48 17.35 16.89 -0.61
CA GLY A 48 17.69 16.04 -1.74
C GLY A 48 17.96 14.60 -1.33
N GLU A 49 18.66 14.39 -0.22
CA GLU A 49 18.93 13.08 0.36
C GLU A 49 17.64 12.38 0.78
N ILE A 50 16.76 13.11 1.49
CA ILE A 50 15.45 12.58 1.91
C ILE A 50 14.60 12.24 0.70
N SER A 51 14.52 13.14 -0.29
CA SER A 51 13.76 12.91 -1.52
C SER A 51 14.28 11.69 -2.28
N SER A 52 15.60 11.50 -2.31
CA SER A 52 16.23 10.34 -2.94
C SER A 52 15.83 9.04 -2.23
N VAL A 53 15.89 9.00 -0.90
CA VAL A 53 15.47 7.82 -0.12
C VAL A 53 13.99 7.52 -0.35
N MET A 54 13.12 8.53 -0.29
CA MET A 54 11.67 8.32 -0.49
C MET A 54 11.37 7.85 -1.92
N SER A 55 12.09 8.37 -2.91
CA SER A 55 11.94 7.94 -4.30
C SER A 55 12.38 6.49 -4.50
N MET A 56 13.48 6.07 -3.88
CA MET A 56 13.94 4.68 -3.91
C MET A 56 12.90 3.72 -3.32
N ILE A 57 12.29 4.10 -2.20
CA ILE A 57 11.24 3.31 -1.54
C ILE A 57 10.02 3.10 -2.45
N LEU A 58 9.70 4.06 -3.32
CA LEU A 58 8.55 3.98 -4.23
C LEU A 58 8.81 3.22 -5.54
N LEU A 59 10.08 2.89 -5.86
CA LEU A 59 10.44 2.15 -7.07
C LEU A 59 9.62 0.87 -7.33
N PRO A 60 9.23 0.06 -6.33
CA PRO A 60 8.45 -1.15 -6.57
C PRO A 60 7.11 -0.89 -7.27
N PHE A 61 6.51 0.30 -7.10
CA PHE A 61 5.30 0.66 -7.85
C PHE A 61 5.54 0.80 -9.36
N GLY A 62 6.76 1.15 -9.79
CA GLY A 62 7.12 1.28 -11.20
C GLY A 62 7.19 -0.04 -11.96
N VAL A 63 7.37 -1.16 -11.26
CA VAL A 63 7.48 -2.51 -11.87
C VAL A 63 6.24 -3.38 -11.64
N LYS A 64 5.09 -2.76 -11.34
CA LYS A 64 3.83 -3.44 -11.06
C LYS A 64 3.38 -4.44 -12.12
N PHE A 65 3.71 -4.21 -13.40
CA PHE A 65 3.37 -5.13 -14.48
C PHE A 65 3.94 -6.55 -14.24
N ILE A 66 5.09 -6.67 -13.57
CA ILE A 66 5.68 -7.95 -13.18
C ILE A 66 4.77 -8.67 -12.20
N TYR A 67 4.30 -7.99 -11.15
CA TYR A 67 3.38 -8.56 -10.16
C TYR A 67 2.04 -8.93 -10.78
N GLY A 68 1.58 -8.17 -11.78
CA GLY A 68 0.42 -8.51 -12.60
C GLY A 68 0.61 -9.86 -13.28
N ILE A 69 1.66 -10.00 -14.10
CA ILE A 69 1.97 -11.25 -14.81
C ILE A 69 2.10 -12.43 -13.84
N LEU A 70 2.78 -12.25 -12.71
CA LEU A 70 2.96 -13.30 -11.71
C LEU A 70 1.64 -13.71 -11.05
N SER A 71 0.82 -12.74 -10.63
CA SER A 71 -0.47 -12.99 -10.00
C SER A 71 -1.53 -13.55 -10.96
N ASP A 72 -1.39 -13.29 -12.26
CA ASP A 72 -2.21 -13.88 -13.32
C ASP A 72 -1.85 -15.34 -13.58
N LYS A 73 -0.56 -15.69 -13.48
CA LYS A 73 -0.03 -17.02 -13.83
C LYS A 73 -0.03 -17.99 -12.66
N PHE A 74 0.34 -17.53 -11.48
CA PHE A 74 0.57 -18.38 -10.31
C PHE A 74 -0.49 -18.14 -9.24
N GLY A 75 -1.00 -19.20 -8.64
CA GLY A 75 -1.99 -19.15 -7.58
C GLY A 75 -1.94 -20.39 -6.71
N LEU A 76 -2.70 -20.39 -5.62
CA LEU A 76 -2.79 -21.55 -4.73
C LEU A 76 -4.12 -22.26 -4.91
N LYS A 77 -4.08 -23.59 -5.07
CA LYS A 77 -5.29 -24.41 -5.30
C LYS A 77 -6.42 -24.15 -4.29
N LYS A 78 -6.09 -23.94 -3.01
CA LYS A 78 -7.07 -23.71 -1.92
C LYS A 78 -7.57 -22.26 -1.81
N MET A 79 -6.80 -21.29 -2.29
CA MET A 79 -7.10 -19.85 -2.11
C MET A 79 -7.46 -19.14 -3.42
N GLY A 80 -7.35 -19.84 -4.55
CA GLY A 80 -7.53 -19.29 -5.88
C GLY A 80 -6.29 -18.52 -6.36
N ARG A 81 -6.49 -17.82 -7.47
CA ARG A 81 -5.43 -17.12 -8.20
C ARG A 81 -4.95 -15.86 -7.48
N ARG A 82 -5.86 -14.93 -7.17
CA ARG A 82 -5.52 -13.57 -6.68
C ARG A 82 -5.25 -13.48 -5.18
N LYS A 83 -6.00 -14.22 -4.35
CA LYS A 83 -5.96 -14.06 -2.88
C LYS A 83 -4.59 -14.26 -2.24
N PRO A 84 -3.75 -15.25 -2.65
CA PRO A 84 -2.41 -15.42 -2.09
C PRO A 84 -1.53 -14.17 -2.26
N TRP A 85 -1.61 -13.52 -3.42
CA TRP A 85 -0.86 -12.32 -3.77
C TRP A 85 -1.34 -11.07 -3.03
N ILE A 86 -2.50 -11.13 -2.39
CA ILE A 86 -3.01 -10.06 -1.54
C ILE A 86 -2.60 -10.34 -0.09
N ILE A 87 -2.86 -11.55 0.39
CA ILE A 87 -2.75 -11.91 1.81
C ILE A 87 -1.30 -12.01 2.25
N PHE A 88 -0.45 -12.80 1.56
CA PHE A 88 0.92 -12.99 2.02
C PHE A 88 1.75 -11.71 1.97
N PRO A 89 1.72 -10.92 0.87
CA PRO A 89 2.49 -9.68 0.82
C PRO A 89 2.01 -8.64 1.85
N SER A 90 0.70 -8.58 2.14
CA SER A 90 0.16 -7.71 3.19
C SER A 90 0.60 -8.14 4.59
N ILE A 91 0.61 -9.44 4.89
CA ILE A 91 1.09 -9.97 6.18
C ILE A 91 2.58 -9.66 6.35
N ILE A 92 3.40 -9.96 5.34
CA ILE A 92 4.84 -9.70 5.39
C ILE A 92 5.10 -8.20 5.60
N SER A 93 4.42 -7.33 4.85
CA SER A 93 4.56 -5.87 5.02
C SER A 93 4.14 -5.40 6.41
N GLY A 94 3.05 -5.96 6.95
CA GLY A 94 2.59 -5.67 8.31
C GLY A 94 3.58 -6.10 9.39
N LEU A 95 4.19 -7.29 9.24
CA LEU A 95 5.23 -7.76 10.14
C LEU A 95 6.47 -6.87 10.08
N ILE A 96 6.88 -6.43 8.88
CA ILE A 96 8.01 -5.50 8.74
C ILE A 96 7.69 -4.17 9.41
N TRP A 97 6.49 -3.61 9.24
CA TRP A 97 6.06 -2.40 9.94
C TRP A 97 6.19 -2.52 11.47
N ILE A 98 5.82 -3.67 12.03
CA ILE A 98 5.98 -3.95 13.46
C ILE A 98 7.47 -3.99 13.85
N LEU A 99 8.34 -4.54 12.99
CA LEU A 99 9.77 -4.68 13.27
C LEU A 99 10.56 -3.37 13.19
N VAL A 100 10.16 -2.42 12.34
CA VAL A 100 10.87 -1.15 12.10
C VAL A 100 11.32 -0.45 13.40
N PRO A 101 10.46 -0.15 14.38
CA PRO A 101 10.88 0.57 15.59
C PRO A 101 11.91 -0.19 16.45
N PHE A 102 12.02 -1.51 16.32
CA PHE A 102 12.94 -2.33 17.12
C PHE A 102 14.35 -2.42 16.52
N VAL A 103 14.51 -2.07 15.24
CA VAL A 103 15.79 -2.20 14.52
C VAL A 103 16.42 -0.87 14.15
N LEU A 104 15.67 0.23 14.28
CA LEU A 104 16.17 1.57 14.02
C LEU A 104 17.06 2.08 15.15
N THR A 105 18.24 2.56 14.77
CA THR A 105 19.13 3.37 15.60
C THR A 105 19.45 4.68 14.86
N PRO A 106 19.87 5.74 15.57
CA PRO A 106 20.27 6.99 14.92
C PRO A 106 21.30 6.78 13.80
N ASP A 107 22.26 5.87 14.02
CA ASP A 107 23.35 5.62 13.08
C ASP A 107 22.93 4.84 11.82
N ASN A 108 21.86 4.03 11.90
CA ASN A 108 21.44 3.14 10.81
C ASN A 108 20.13 3.57 10.12
N ALA A 109 19.49 4.63 10.61
CA ALA A 109 18.10 4.96 10.30
C ALA A 109 17.84 5.08 8.80
N MET A 110 18.68 5.83 8.06
CA MET A 110 18.51 5.99 6.62
C MET A 110 18.56 4.66 5.87
N LEU A 111 19.56 3.82 6.16
CA LEU A 111 19.73 2.54 5.48
C LEU A 111 18.58 1.60 5.80
N MET A 112 18.22 1.46 7.08
CA MET A 112 17.16 0.55 7.50
C MET A 112 15.78 1.00 6.99
N ILE A 113 15.47 2.30 7.02
CA ILE A 113 14.24 2.84 6.45
C ILE A 113 14.17 2.59 4.95
N THR A 114 15.28 2.75 4.23
CA THR A 114 15.34 2.48 2.78
C THR A 114 15.05 1.00 2.51
N LEU A 115 15.79 0.09 3.14
CA LEU A 115 15.70 -1.35 2.88
C LEU A 115 14.34 -1.91 3.31
N LEU A 116 13.90 -1.64 4.53
CA LEU A 116 12.63 -2.12 5.06
C LEU A 116 11.45 -1.44 4.34
N GLY A 117 11.61 -0.15 3.99
CA GLY A 117 10.63 0.59 3.22
C GLY A 117 10.39 -0.01 1.84
N ILE A 118 11.47 -0.35 1.11
CA ILE A 118 11.35 -1.06 -0.17
C ILE A 118 10.63 -2.39 0.01
N MET A 119 10.95 -3.17 1.04
CA MET A 119 10.30 -4.46 1.28
C MET A 119 8.81 -4.32 1.61
N ILE A 120 8.43 -3.33 2.42
CA ILE A 120 7.03 -2.97 2.68
C ILE A 120 6.34 -2.58 1.37
N VAL A 121 6.94 -1.70 0.57
CA VAL A 121 6.33 -1.18 -0.65
C VAL A 121 6.23 -2.24 -1.75
N ILE A 122 7.15 -3.20 -1.82
CA ILE A 122 7.01 -4.38 -2.67
C ILE A 122 5.72 -5.12 -2.30
N GLY A 123 5.51 -5.41 -1.02
CA GLY A 123 4.34 -6.17 -0.60
C GLY A 123 3.03 -5.41 -0.83
N VAL A 124 3.03 -4.10 -0.60
CA VAL A 124 1.91 -3.20 -0.92
C VAL A 124 1.63 -3.20 -2.41
N ALA A 125 2.66 -3.04 -3.26
CA ALA A 125 2.50 -2.99 -4.71
C ALA A 125 2.02 -4.32 -5.30
N MET A 126 2.48 -5.45 -4.76
CA MET A 126 1.96 -6.79 -5.10
C MET A 126 0.49 -6.93 -4.74
N GLY A 127 0.12 -6.57 -3.50
CA GLY A 127 -1.26 -6.66 -3.00
C GLY A 127 -2.22 -5.76 -3.78
N ASP A 128 -1.80 -4.54 -4.07
CA ASP A 128 -2.57 -3.57 -4.85
C ASP A 128 -2.84 -4.09 -6.27
N THR A 129 -1.81 -4.58 -6.96
CA THR A 129 -1.94 -5.15 -8.31
C THR A 129 -2.87 -6.36 -8.33
N ALA A 130 -2.77 -7.23 -7.33
CA ALA A 130 -3.63 -8.41 -7.22
C ALA A 130 -5.08 -8.06 -6.87
N ILE A 131 -5.32 -7.00 -6.09
CA ILE A 131 -6.66 -6.48 -5.79
C ILE A 131 -7.28 -5.85 -7.04
N ASP A 132 -6.52 -5.05 -7.79
CA ASP A 132 -7.02 -4.47 -9.05
C ASP A 132 -7.47 -5.57 -10.00
N GLY A 133 -6.67 -6.63 -10.16
CA GLY A 133 -7.04 -7.81 -10.92
C GLY A 133 -8.27 -8.54 -10.36
N LEU A 134 -8.41 -8.63 -9.04
CA LEU A 134 -9.57 -9.25 -8.40
C LEU A 134 -10.86 -8.41 -8.55
N ILE A 135 -10.76 -7.08 -8.56
CA ILE A 135 -11.89 -6.19 -8.83
C ILE A 135 -12.39 -6.39 -10.27
N LEU A 136 -11.47 -6.48 -11.24
CA LEU A 136 -11.78 -6.81 -12.63
C LEU A 136 -12.42 -8.19 -12.77
N ASP A 137 -11.94 -9.18 -12.01
CA ASP A 137 -12.49 -10.55 -12.03
C ASP A 137 -13.91 -10.63 -11.41
N LEU A 138 -14.29 -9.71 -10.52
CA LEU A 138 -15.54 -9.80 -9.73
C LEU A 138 -16.68 -8.89 -10.18
N TYR A 139 -16.39 -7.77 -10.85
CA TYR A 139 -17.38 -6.75 -11.20
C TYR A 139 -17.48 -6.52 -12.71
N PRO A 140 -18.69 -6.23 -13.22
CA PRO A 140 -18.87 -5.88 -14.63
C PRO A 140 -18.35 -4.46 -14.92
N LYS A 141 -18.03 -4.19 -16.19
CA LYS A 141 -17.36 -2.95 -16.63
C LYS A 141 -18.09 -1.67 -16.17
N GLU A 142 -19.40 -1.69 -16.14
CA GLU A 142 -20.25 -0.54 -15.78
C GLU A 142 -20.15 -0.17 -14.28
N ARG A 143 -19.62 -1.08 -13.45
CA ARG A 143 -19.46 -0.86 -12.00
C ARG A 143 -18.02 -0.58 -11.59
N LEU A 144 -17.04 -0.87 -12.45
CA LEU A 144 -15.62 -0.73 -12.11
C LEU A 144 -15.28 0.69 -11.64
N GLY A 145 -15.76 1.72 -12.33
CA GLY A 145 -15.53 3.11 -11.93
C GLY A 145 -16.05 3.43 -10.52
N ARG A 146 -17.23 2.91 -10.15
CA ARG A 146 -17.80 3.11 -8.81
C ARG A 146 -17.02 2.36 -7.73
N VAL A 147 -16.64 1.11 -7.99
CA VAL A 147 -15.86 0.30 -7.04
C VAL A 147 -14.49 0.93 -6.83
N GLN A 148 -13.81 1.30 -7.91
CA GLN A 148 -12.49 1.92 -7.85
C GLN A 148 -12.55 3.30 -7.17
N GLY A 149 -13.57 4.11 -7.47
CA GLY A 149 -13.78 5.40 -6.81
C GLY A 149 -13.96 5.27 -5.31
N ILE A 150 -14.73 4.26 -4.85
CA ILE A 150 -14.85 3.97 -3.41
C ILE A 150 -13.50 3.58 -2.81
N CYS A 151 -12.76 2.67 -3.46
CA CYS A 151 -11.45 2.22 -2.98
C CYS A 151 -10.45 3.39 -2.86
N TRP A 152 -10.32 4.21 -3.90
CA TRP A 152 -9.47 5.41 -3.88
C TRP A 152 -9.93 6.47 -2.88
N GLY A 153 -11.25 6.59 -2.65
CA GLY A 153 -11.79 7.41 -1.56
C GLY A 153 -11.28 6.96 -0.20
N PHE A 154 -11.34 5.65 0.09
CA PHE A 154 -10.80 5.09 1.33
C PHE A 154 -9.27 5.20 1.43
N ARG A 155 -8.54 5.08 0.31
CA ARG A 155 -7.10 5.37 0.28
C ARG A 155 -6.81 6.81 0.66
N SER A 156 -7.58 7.76 0.13
CA SER A 156 -7.43 9.18 0.45
C SER A 156 -7.67 9.45 1.94
N VAL A 157 -8.70 8.83 2.53
CA VAL A 157 -8.94 8.87 3.98
C VAL A 157 -7.76 8.28 4.75
N GLY A 158 -7.22 7.14 4.31
CA GLY A 158 -6.03 6.53 4.91
C GLY A 158 -4.80 7.43 4.84
N ILE A 159 -4.60 8.14 3.72
CA ILE A 159 -3.49 9.10 3.58
C ILE A 159 -3.62 10.22 4.62
N ILE A 160 -4.79 10.83 4.72
CA ILE A 160 -5.04 11.92 5.67
C ILE A 160 -4.88 11.45 7.11
N ALA A 161 -5.48 10.32 7.46
CA ALA A 161 -5.44 9.77 8.81
C ALA A 161 -4.03 9.30 9.22
N GLY A 162 -3.24 8.77 8.28
CA GLY A 162 -1.94 8.16 8.56
C GLY A 162 -0.78 9.14 8.75
N GLY A 163 -0.89 10.37 8.25
CA GLY A 163 0.23 11.33 8.27
C GLY A 163 -0.21 12.72 8.70
N PRO A 164 -0.92 13.50 7.86
CA PRO A 164 -1.34 14.85 8.18
C PRO A 164 -2.07 14.99 9.52
N LEU A 165 -3.00 14.09 9.83
CA LEU A 165 -3.72 14.12 11.10
C LEU A 165 -2.80 13.78 12.29
N VAL A 166 -1.89 12.83 12.12
CA VAL A 166 -0.90 12.48 13.16
C VAL A 166 0.04 13.66 13.42
N VAL A 167 0.57 14.28 12.37
CA VAL A 167 1.42 15.48 12.49
C VAL A 167 0.66 16.57 13.23
N MET A 168 -0.56 16.92 12.81
CA MET A 168 -1.36 17.97 13.45
C MET A 168 -1.63 17.73 14.95
N LEU A 169 -1.71 16.47 15.38
CA LEU A 169 -2.04 16.11 16.76
C LEU A 169 -0.81 15.98 17.67
N PHE A 170 0.38 15.71 17.12
CA PHE A 170 1.55 15.31 17.88
C PHE A 170 2.81 16.15 17.62
N LEU A 171 2.79 17.07 16.66
CA LEU A 171 3.87 17.99 16.31
C LEU A 171 3.37 19.43 16.24
#